data_AF-A0A9W6KE59-F1
#
_entry.id   AF-A0A9W6KE59-F1
#
_cell.length_a   1.000
_cell.length_b   1.000
_cell.length_c   1.000
_cell.angle_alpha   90.00
_cell.angle_beta   90.00
_cell.angle_gamma   90.00
#
_symmetry.space_group_name_H-M   'P 1'
#
loop_
_entity.id
_entity.type
_entity.pdbx_description
1 polymer ?
#
loop_
_entity_poly.entity_id
_entity_poly.type
_entity_poly.pdbx_seq_one_letter_code
_entity_poly.pdbx_strand_id
1 'polypeptide(L)'
;MEETEFSAFVAERAHALLRTAYALTGDRHAAEDLVQSAGDRVVSGYLEKDSGESGFAIIDARTGKLTRHVVDRTHYDCDRCEYAFTRNGKEVLMPIADRSGGEGEQRVLGLQFFNAATGTPTRTVLVRVEVPDSPFAFSPDGRWLIAKSDSTGAYQRVDLTNRATVPFPFEAVWVTDTVLIGMDDLELLTLHPDGSTGVRFDLGIPSGGLPIVLGPPD
;
A
#
# COMPACT_ATOMS: atom_id res chain seq x y z
N MET A 1 3.70 23.04 -12.17
CA MET A 1 4.41 23.14 -10.89
C MET A 1 5.88 23.17 -11.23
N GLU A 2 6.54 24.30 -10.98
CA GLU A 2 7.99 24.41 -11.22
C GLU A 2 8.76 23.68 -10.11
N GLU A 3 9.94 23.16 -10.44
CA GLU A 3 10.82 22.39 -9.55
C GLU A 3 11.11 23.09 -8.21
N THR A 4 11.21 24.42 -8.25
CA THR A 4 11.42 25.30 -7.10
C THR A 4 10.21 25.34 -6.16
N GLU A 5 9.00 25.31 -6.71
CA GLU A 5 7.74 25.37 -5.95
C GLU A 5 7.47 24.02 -5.26
N PHE A 6 7.74 22.91 -5.96
CA PHE A 6 7.71 21.57 -5.38
C PHE A 6 8.77 21.38 -4.29
N SER A 7 10.00 21.83 -4.53
CA SER A 7 11.10 21.75 -3.55
C SER A 7 10.80 22.56 -2.29
N ALA A 8 10.23 23.77 -2.43
CA ALA A 8 9.83 24.60 -1.30
C ALA A 8 8.71 23.93 -0.48
N PHE A 9 7.70 23.37 -1.15
CA PHE A 9 6.61 22.63 -0.53
C PHE A 9 7.08 21.39 0.24
N VAL A 10 7.97 20.61 -0.36
CA VAL A 10 8.55 19.41 0.29
C VAL A 10 9.42 19.83 1.47
N ALA A 11 10.27 20.86 1.33
CA ALA A 11 11.12 21.34 2.42
C ALA A 11 10.30 21.88 3.61
N GLU A 12 9.22 22.62 3.35
CA GLU A 12 8.33 23.16 4.38
C GLU A 12 7.65 22.02 5.18
N ARG A 13 7.21 20.96 4.51
CA ARG A 13 6.45 19.85 5.12
C ARG A 13 7.35 18.76 5.71
N ALA A 14 8.54 18.56 5.15
CA ALA A 14 9.54 17.62 5.68
C ALA A 14 10.00 17.99 7.09
N HIS A 15 10.07 19.29 7.42
CA HIS A 15 10.40 19.74 8.77
C HIS A 15 9.32 19.40 9.80
N ALA A 16 8.04 19.44 9.42
CA ALA A 16 6.94 19.04 10.29
C ALA A 16 6.94 17.53 10.54
N LEU A 17 7.12 16.74 9.48
CA LEU A 17 7.28 15.29 9.54
C LEU A 17 8.49 14.87 10.40
N LEU A 18 9.63 15.55 10.23
CA LEU A 18 10.84 15.26 11.01
C LEU A 18 10.71 15.60 12.49
N ARG A 19 9.97 16.65 12.84
CA ARG A 19 9.69 16.98 14.25
C ARG A 19 8.79 15.94 14.91
N THR A 20 7.79 15.46 14.18
CA THR A 20 6.93 14.36 14.65
C THR A 20 7.76 13.08 14.81
N ALA A 21 8.56 12.71 13.81
CA ALA A 21 9.46 11.57 13.88
C ALA A 21 10.51 11.69 15.01
N TYR A 22 11.01 12.89 15.31
CA TYR A 22 11.89 13.14 16.45
C TYR A 22 11.17 13.01 17.79
N ALA A 23 9.92 13.47 17.87
CA ALA A 23 9.11 13.25 19.06
C ALA A 23 8.80 11.76 19.30
N LEU A 24 8.75 10.96 18.23
CA LEU A 24 8.51 9.50 18.28
C LEU A 24 9.77 8.71 18.62
N THR A 25 10.92 9.08 18.08
CA THR A 25 12.17 8.32 18.23
C THR A 25 13.08 8.84 19.35
N GLY A 26 12.91 10.10 19.77
CA GLY A 26 13.78 10.77 20.74
C GLY A 26 15.22 11.00 20.24
N ASP A 27 15.51 10.62 18.99
CA ASP A 27 16.83 10.68 18.37
C ASP A 27 16.72 11.25 16.95
N ARG A 28 17.64 12.16 16.60
CA ARG A 28 17.56 12.89 15.33
C ARG A 28 17.88 12.01 14.14
N HIS A 29 18.85 11.11 14.26
CA HIS A 29 19.21 10.23 13.16
C HIS A 29 18.17 9.15 12.94
N ALA A 30 17.60 8.59 14.02
CA ALA A 30 16.46 7.69 13.93
C ALA A 30 15.21 8.38 13.34
N ALA A 31 14.95 9.64 13.69
CA ALA A 31 13.87 10.42 13.09
C ALA A 31 14.09 10.70 11.60
N GLU A 32 15.32 11.03 11.21
CA GLU A 32 15.70 11.24 9.82
C GLU A 32 15.57 9.93 9.03
N ASP A 33 15.98 8.80 9.59
CA ASP A 33 15.81 7.47 8.99
C ASP A 33 14.33 7.06 8.90
N LEU A 34 13.51 7.40 9.90
CA LEU A 34 12.07 7.12 9.92
C LEU A 34 11.32 7.92 8.84
N VAL A 35 11.57 9.22 8.72
CA VAL A 35 10.97 10.04 7.64
C VAL A 35 11.46 9.59 6.26
N GLN A 36 12.72 9.15 6.16
CA GLN A 36 13.30 8.69 4.90
C GLN A 36 12.84 7.28 4.50
N SER A 37 12.58 6.39 5.46
CA SER A 37 12.09 5.03 5.20
C SER A 37 10.58 4.98 4.94
N ALA A 38 9.83 5.95 5.47
CA ALA A 38 8.38 6.05 5.31
C ALA A 38 7.88 6.51 3.93
N GLY A 39 8.73 7.06 3.04
CA GLY A 39 8.21 7.70 1.81
C GLY A 39 9.23 8.10 0.74
N ASP A 40 10.32 7.37 0.55
CA ASP A 40 11.31 7.72 -0.47
C ASP A 40 10.95 7.31 -1.89
N ARG A 41 9.93 6.46 -2.07
CA ARG A 41 9.51 5.99 -3.39
C ARG A 41 7.99 6.00 -3.53
N VAL A 42 7.53 6.50 -4.67
CA VAL A 42 6.12 6.49 -5.10
C VAL A 42 5.99 5.56 -6.30
N VAL A 43 4.94 4.74 -6.32
CA VAL A 43 4.56 3.95 -7.50
C VAL A 43 3.31 4.54 -8.12
N SER A 44 3.28 4.60 -9.45
CA SER A 44 2.10 5.08 -10.19
C SER A 44 1.99 4.34 -11.53
N GLY A 45 0.77 4.03 -11.94
CA GLY A 45 0.51 3.51 -13.29
C GLY A 45 0.75 4.59 -14.34
N TYR A 46 1.16 4.19 -15.55
CA TYR A 46 1.23 5.09 -16.69
C TYR A 46 0.69 4.43 -17.97
N LEU A 47 0.24 5.28 -18.88
CA LEU A 47 -0.12 4.93 -20.26
C LEU A 47 0.56 5.94 -21.18
N GLU A 48 1.46 5.45 -22.02
CA GLU A 48 2.15 6.23 -23.04
C GLU A 48 1.22 6.37 -24.25
N LYS A 49 0.81 7.60 -24.56
CA LYS A 49 -0.24 7.86 -25.54
C LYS A 49 0.11 7.40 -26.95
N ASP A 50 1.37 7.56 -27.34
CA ASP A 50 1.79 7.37 -28.74
C ASP A 50 2.09 5.91 -29.06
N SER A 51 2.77 5.20 -28.15
CA SER A 51 3.07 3.77 -28.32
C SER A 51 1.94 2.86 -27.84
N GLY A 52 1.04 3.37 -26.98
CA GLY A 52 0.06 2.56 -26.26
C GLY A 52 0.67 1.68 -25.17
N GLU A 53 1.99 1.80 -24.92
CA GLU A 53 2.65 1.07 -23.85
C GLU A 53 2.13 1.54 -22.49
N SER A 54 1.99 0.61 -21.57
CA SER A 54 1.53 0.90 -20.22
C SER A 54 2.26 0.04 -19.22
N GLY A 55 2.30 0.50 -17.97
CA GLY A 55 2.91 -0.23 -16.89
C GLY A 55 2.95 0.64 -15.65
N PHE A 56 4.02 0.54 -14.88
CA PHE A 56 4.22 1.34 -13.68
C PHE A 56 5.52 2.12 -13.72
N ALA A 57 5.48 3.30 -13.13
CA ALA A 57 6.62 4.16 -12.87
C ALA A 57 6.92 4.15 -11.38
N ILE A 58 8.21 4.18 -11.05
CA ILE A 58 8.68 4.42 -9.70
C ILE A 58 9.44 5.74 -9.67
N ILE A 59 9.02 6.61 -8.76
CA ILE A 59 9.55 7.95 -8.57
C ILE A 59 10.28 7.96 -7.23
N ASP A 60 11.56 8.26 -7.25
CA ASP A 60 12.30 8.61 -6.05
C ASP A 60 11.82 9.98 -5.57
N ALA A 61 11.17 10.02 -4.41
CA ALA A 61 10.54 11.22 -3.87
C ALA A 61 11.56 12.30 -3.44
N ARG A 62 12.82 11.93 -3.21
CA ARG A 62 13.88 12.85 -2.78
C ARG A 62 14.51 13.57 -3.96
N THR A 63 14.70 12.85 -5.06
CA THR A 63 15.43 13.31 -6.25
C THR A 63 14.54 13.61 -7.44
N GLY A 64 13.28 13.17 -7.41
CA GLY A 64 12.37 13.19 -8.55
C GLY A 64 12.75 12.19 -9.65
N LYS A 65 13.78 11.34 -9.43
CA LYS A 65 14.23 10.37 -10.45
C LYS A 65 13.12 9.38 -10.75
N LEU A 66 12.72 9.31 -12.02
CA LEU A 66 11.66 8.44 -12.51
C LEU A 66 12.24 7.25 -13.29
N THR A 67 11.78 6.04 -12.98
CA THR A 67 12.05 4.81 -13.74
C THR A 67 10.74 4.20 -14.19
N ARG A 68 10.62 3.80 -15.46
CA ARG A 68 9.41 3.17 -16.03
C ARG A 68 9.65 1.69 -16.30
N HIS A 69 8.63 0.90 -16.06
CA HIS A 69 8.58 -0.53 -16.36
C HIS A 69 7.32 -0.82 -17.15
N VAL A 70 7.50 -1.30 -18.39
CA VAL A 70 6.39 -1.71 -19.26
C VAL A 70 5.86 -3.06 -18.75
N VAL A 71 4.53 -3.18 -18.69
CA VAL A 71 3.83 -4.43 -18.35
C VAL A 71 3.21 -4.98 -19.63
N ASP A 72 3.49 -6.25 -19.93
CA ASP A 72 2.85 -6.95 -21.04
C ASP A 72 1.36 -7.22 -20.70
N ARG A 73 0.47 -6.37 -21.20
CA ARG A 73 -0.98 -6.49 -21.00
C ARG A 73 -1.63 -7.62 -21.79
N THR A 74 -0.91 -8.26 -22.71
CA THR A 74 -1.41 -9.49 -23.35
C THR A 74 -1.25 -10.70 -22.42
N HIS A 75 -0.27 -10.64 -21.53
CA HIS A 75 -0.02 -11.68 -20.54
C HIS A 75 -0.63 -11.37 -19.16
N TYR A 76 -0.60 -10.11 -18.75
CA TYR A 76 -1.14 -9.61 -17.49
C TYR A 76 -2.33 -8.68 -17.73
N ASP A 77 -3.51 -9.25 -17.91
CA ASP A 77 -4.75 -8.49 -18.06
C ASP A 77 -5.11 -7.81 -16.72
N CYS A 78 -5.30 -6.51 -16.77
CA CYS A 78 -5.73 -5.68 -15.66
C CYS A 78 -6.81 -4.71 -16.16
N ASP A 79 -7.84 -4.49 -15.33
CA ASP A 79 -8.92 -3.55 -15.64
C ASP A 79 -8.49 -2.11 -15.32
N ARG A 80 -8.31 -1.80 -14.03
CA ARG A 80 -7.84 -0.48 -13.56
C ARG A 80 -6.31 -0.35 -13.47
N CYS A 81 -5.57 -1.45 -13.60
CA CYS A 81 -4.11 -1.51 -13.54
C CYS A 81 -3.52 -0.64 -12.41
N GLU A 82 -4.03 -0.85 -11.19
CA GLU A 82 -3.56 -0.19 -9.98
C GLU A 82 -2.29 -0.89 -9.46
N TYR A 83 -1.45 -0.13 -8.75
CA TYR A 83 -0.15 -0.63 -8.30
C TYR A 83 0.11 -0.24 -6.86
N ALA A 84 0.69 -1.17 -6.09
CA ALA A 84 1.09 -0.95 -4.71
C ALA A 84 2.44 -1.62 -4.41
N PHE A 85 3.21 -1.06 -3.48
CA PHE A 85 4.43 -1.71 -2.99
C PHE A 85 4.12 -2.82 -1.99
N THR A 86 4.95 -3.85 -1.97
CA THR A 86 5.10 -4.69 -0.78
C THR A 86 5.74 -3.90 0.35
N ARG A 87 5.52 -4.29 1.61
CA ARG A 87 6.07 -3.60 2.78
C ARG A 87 7.57 -3.33 2.73
N ASN A 88 8.34 -4.26 2.15
CA ASN A 88 9.79 -4.12 2.03
C ASN A 88 10.25 -3.28 0.81
N GLY A 89 9.32 -2.76 -0.01
CA GLY A 89 9.60 -1.96 -1.21
C GLY A 89 10.31 -2.70 -2.35
N LYS A 90 10.52 -4.02 -2.23
CA LYS A 90 11.25 -4.82 -3.23
C LYS A 90 10.37 -5.25 -4.40
N GLU A 91 9.06 -5.33 -4.18
CA GLU A 91 8.11 -5.71 -5.21
C GLU A 91 7.00 -4.65 -5.35
N VAL A 92 6.52 -4.49 -6.58
CA VAL A 92 5.26 -3.81 -6.91
C VAL A 92 4.27 -4.87 -7.31
N LEU A 93 3.04 -4.79 -6.82
CA LEU A 93 1.96 -5.69 -7.22
C LEU A 93 0.95 -4.97 -8.12
N MET A 94 0.23 -5.77 -8.90
CA MET A 94 -0.86 -5.35 -9.78
C MET A 94 -1.97 -6.41 -9.75
N PRO A 95 -3.26 -6.04 -9.77
CA PRO A 95 -4.35 -7.01 -9.84
C PRO A 95 -4.43 -7.59 -11.25
N ILE A 96 -4.67 -8.89 -11.34
CA ILE A 96 -5.03 -9.59 -12.57
C ILE A 96 -6.56 -9.63 -12.63
N ALA A 97 -7.13 -9.15 -13.74
CA ALA A 97 -8.57 -9.14 -13.95
C ALA A 97 -9.14 -10.56 -14.04
N ASP A 98 -10.31 -10.76 -13.44
CA ASP A 98 -11.14 -11.95 -13.69
C ASP A 98 -12.20 -11.63 -14.75
N ARG A 99 -12.02 -12.18 -15.96
CA ARG A 99 -12.96 -12.00 -17.09
C ARG A 99 -14.07 -13.04 -17.17
N SER A 100 -14.16 -13.95 -16.19
CA SER A 100 -15.14 -15.05 -16.24
C SER A 100 -16.61 -14.60 -16.25
N GLY A 101 -16.91 -13.40 -15.72
CA GLY A 101 -18.23 -12.78 -15.81
C GLY A 101 -18.41 -11.75 -16.92
N GLY A 102 -17.43 -11.59 -17.82
CA GLY A 102 -17.44 -10.61 -18.91
C GLY A 102 -16.68 -9.32 -18.60
N GLU A 103 -16.57 -8.43 -19.60
CA GLU A 103 -15.74 -7.22 -19.52
C GLU A 103 -16.25 -6.15 -18.55
N GLY A 104 -17.53 -6.20 -18.14
CA GLY A 104 -18.15 -5.21 -17.26
C GLY A 104 -17.96 -5.45 -15.76
N GLU A 105 -17.39 -6.60 -15.36
CA GLU A 105 -17.15 -6.92 -13.95
C GLU A 105 -15.72 -6.55 -13.55
N GLN A 106 -15.56 -5.73 -12.51
CA GLN A 106 -14.26 -5.29 -11.98
C GLN A 106 -13.71 -6.28 -10.95
N ARG A 107 -13.68 -7.57 -11.30
CA ARG A 107 -13.23 -8.64 -10.40
C ARG A 107 -11.74 -8.90 -10.55
N VAL A 108 -11.15 -9.41 -9.47
CA VAL A 108 -9.73 -9.76 -9.38
C VAL A 108 -9.60 -11.28 -9.31
N LEU A 109 -8.77 -11.85 -10.19
CA LEU A 109 -8.42 -13.27 -10.19
C LEU A 109 -7.23 -13.55 -9.26
N GLY A 110 -6.30 -12.60 -9.17
CA GLY A 110 -5.06 -12.74 -8.42
C GLY A 110 -4.23 -11.46 -8.45
N LEU A 111 -3.07 -11.52 -7.82
CA LEU A 111 -2.09 -10.45 -7.77
C LEU A 111 -0.82 -10.89 -8.50
N GLN A 112 -0.38 -10.11 -9.48
CA GLN A 112 0.94 -10.24 -10.09
C GLN A 112 1.94 -9.36 -9.35
N PHE A 113 3.11 -9.89 -9.03
CA PHE A 113 4.21 -9.17 -8.41
C PHE A 113 5.34 -8.95 -9.42
N PHE A 114 5.98 -7.80 -9.34
CA PHE A 114 7.10 -7.39 -10.17
C PHE A 114 8.23 -6.90 -9.27
N ASN A 115 9.47 -7.18 -9.65
CA ASN A 115 10.62 -6.60 -8.98
C ASN A 115 10.62 -5.07 -9.17
N ALA A 116 10.68 -4.32 -8.07
CA ALA A 116 10.58 -2.86 -8.08
C ALA A 116 11.82 -2.14 -8.63
N ALA A 117 12.93 -2.84 -8.88
CA ALA A 117 14.13 -2.24 -9.48
C ALA A 117 14.20 -2.50 -10.99
N THR A 118 13.76 -3.68 -11.43
CA THR A 118 13.92 -4.14 -12.82
C THR A 118 12.62 -4.15 -13.61
N GLY A 119 11.46 -4.19 -12.94
CA GLY A 119 10.16 -4.38 -13.57
C GLY A 119 9.86 -5.82 -13.97
N THR A 120 10.77 -6.76 -13.72
CA THR A 120 10.59 -8.16 -14.14
C THR A 120 9.55 -8.85 -13.25
N PRO A 121 8.65 -9.67 -13.81
CA PRO A 121 7.68 -10.42 -13.02
C PRO A 121 8.39 -11.40 -12.07
N THR A 122 7.94 -11.47 -10.82
CA THR A 122 8.51 -12.35 -9.79
C THR A 122 7.59 -13.53 -9.47
N ARG A 123 6.30 -13.28 -9.25
CA ARG A 123 5.30 -14.31 -8.91
C ARG A 123 3.87 -13.85 -9.11
N THR A 124 2.97 -14.81 -9.23
CA THR A 124 1.51 -14.60 -9.23
C THR A 124 0.88 -15.31 -8.03
N VAL A 125 -0.01 -14.65 -7.31
CA VAL A 125 -0.76 -15.23 -6.20
C VAL A 125 -2.25 -15.16 -6.52
N LEU A 126 -2.89 -16.31 -6.68
CA LEU A 126 -4.33 -16.41 -7.00
C LEU A 126 -5.16 -16.18 -5.74
N VAL A 127 -5.63 -14.96 -5.56
CA VAL A 127 -6.48 -14.51 -4.44
C VAL A 127 -7.44 -13.44 -4.97
N ARG A 128 -8.66 -13.45 -4.46
CA ARG A 128 -9.72 -12.53 -4.88
C ARG A 128 -9.85 -11.36 -3.90
N VAL A 129 -8.99 -10.36 -4.08
CA VAL A 129 -8.94 -9.15 -3.26
C VAL A 129 -8.75 -7.91 -4.11
N GLU A 130 -9.25 -6.78 -3.63
CA GLU A 130 -8.85 -5.46 -4.13
C GLU A 130 -7.36 -5.20 -3.83
N VAL A 131 -6.74 -4.31 -4.60
CA VAL A 131 -5.36 -3.90 -4.37
C VAL A 131 -5.28 -3.22 -3.00
N PRO A 132 -4.29 -3.55 -2.15
CA PRO A 132 -4.13 -2.85 -0.89
C PRO A 132 -3.71 -1.40 -1.13
N ASP A 133 -4.36 -0.48 -0.43
CA ASP A 133 -4.09 0.95 -0.51
C ASP A 133 -2.79 1.37 0.20
N SER A 134 -2.14 0.44 0.92
CA SER A 134 -0.95 0.71 1.73
C SER A 134 0.00 -0.48 1.75
N PRO A 135 1.34 -0.26 1.68
CA PRO A 135 2.32 -1.32 1.87
C PRO A 135 2.25 -1.96 3.28
N PHE A 136 1.69 -1.25 4.26
CA PHE A 136 1.51 -1.77 5.62
C PHE A 136 0.30 -2.71 5.76
N ALA A 137 -0.48 -2.91 4.71
CA ALA A 137 -1.42 -4.02 4.62
C ALA A 137 -0.72 -5.39 4.65
N PHE A 138 0.58 -5.44 4.32
CA PHE A 138 1.41 -6.63 4.44
C PHE A 138 2.05 -6.74 5.83
N SER A 139 2.09 -7.96 6.37
CA SER A 139 2.89 -8.24 7.56
C SER A 139 4.39 -7.95 7.29
N PRO A 140 5.18 -7.62 8.32
CA PRO A 140 6.62 -7.38 8.17
C PRO A 140 7.36 -8.53 7.46
N ASP A 141 6.99 -9.77 7.76
CA ASP A 141 7.53 -10.97 7.11
C ASP A 141 7.03 -11.20 5.66
N GLY A 142 6.05 -10.43 5.19
CA GLY A 142 5.47 -10.52 3.85
C GLY A 142 4.58 -11.73 3.62
N ARG A 143 4.27 -12.52 4.65
CA ARG A 143 3.43 -13.71 4.55
C ARG A 143 1.95 -13.36 4.50
N TRP A 144 1.52 -12.37 5.27
CA TRP A 144 0.11 -12.04 5.44
C TRP A 144 -0.24 -10.72 4.76
N LEU A 145 -1.48 -10.65 4.28
CA LEU A 145 -2.07 -9.44 3.71
C LEU A 145 -3.44 -9.21 4.35
N ILE A 146 -3.71 -8.00 4.83
CA ILE A 146 -5.07 -7.53 5.09
C ILE A 146 -5.56 -6.85 3.81
N ALA A 147 -6.65 -7.34 3.23
CA ALA A 147 -7.22 -6.74 2.03
C ALA A 147 -8.72 -6.93 1.99
N LYS A 148 -9.38 -6.12 1.18
CA LYS A 148 -10.81 -6.21 0.94
C LYS A 148 -11.11 -7.27 -0.10
N SER A 149 -12.12 -8.12 0.14
CA SER A 149 -12.62 -9.06 -0.85
C SER A 149 -13.24 -8.32 -2.03
N ASP A 150 -12.85 -8.69 -3.25
CA ASP A 150 -13.40 -8.10 -4.49
C ASP A 150 -14.88 -8.45 -4.73
N SER A 151 -15.39 -9.47 -4.04
CA SER A 151 -16.72 -10.04 -4.24
C SER A 151 -17.70 -9.63 -3.16
N THR A 152 -17.23 -9.50 -1.91
CA THR A 152 -18.08 -9.17 -0.76
C THR A 152 -17.84 -7.77 -0.22
N GLY A 153 -16.71 -7.14 -0.56
CA GLY A 153 -16.29 -5.87 0.04
C GLY A 153 -15.89 -5.96 1.51
N ALA A 154 -15.85 -7.17 2.11
CA ALA A 154 -15.44 -7.36 3.49
C ALA A 154 -13.91 -7.51 3.61
N TYR A 155 -13.33 -7.04 4.72
CA TYR A 155 -11.91 -7.24 5.00
C TYR A 155 -11.61 -8.71 5.32
N GLN A 156 -10.44 -9.17 4.89
CA GLN A 156 -9.95 -10.52 5.11
C GLN A 156 -8.44 -10.51 5.29
N ARG A 157 -7.95 -11.48 6.06
CA ARG A 157 -6.54 -11.80 6.17
C ARG A 157 -6.22 -12.95 5.22
N VAL A 158 -5.23 -12.74 4.36
CA VAL A 158 -4.78 -13.69 3.34
C VAL A 158 -3.40 -14.21 3.70
N ASP A 159 -3.22 -15.54 3.73
CA ASP A 159 -1.90 -16.18 3.74
C ASP A 159 -1.37 -16.24 2.30
N LEU A 160 -0.37 -15.44 1.95
CA LEU A 160 0.19 -15.39 0.60
C LEU A 160 1.00 -16.64 0.23
N THR A 161 1.25 -17.54 1.17
CA THR A 161 1.99 -18.79 0.93
C THR A 161 1.07 -19.89 0.41
N ASN A 162 -0.08 -20.08 1.07
CA ASN A 162 -1.03 -21.14 0.75
C ASN A 162 -2.37 -20.62 0.20
N ARG A 163 -2.55 -19.29 0.10
CA ARG A 163 -3.71 -18.58 -0.45
C ARG A 163 -4.99 -18.72 0.40
N ALA A 164 -4.87 -19.19 1.64
CA ALA A 164 -5.99 -19.26 2.55
C ALA A 164 -6.45 -17.85 2.93
N THR A 165 -7.76 -17.63 2.93
CA THR A 165 -8.36 -16.38 3.40
C THR A 165 -9.22 -16.65 4.63
N VAL A 166 -9.19 -15.71 5.57
CA VAL A 166 -10.01 -15.72 6.78
C VAL A 166 -10.65 -14.35 6.95
N PRO A 167 -11.95 -14.25 7.29
CA PRO A 167 -12.58 -12.97 7.57
C PRO A 167 -11.79 -12.15 8.59
N PHE A 168 -11.71 -10.84 8.38
CA PHE A 168 -11.04 -9.91 9.28
C PHE A 168 -11.97 -8.74 9.60
N PRO A 169 -12.09 -8.32 10.86
CA PRO A 169 -13.23 -7.48 11.28
C PRO A 169 -13.14 -6.03 10.82
N PHE A 170 -11.95 -5.51 10.52
CA PHE A 170 -11.73 -4.09 10.22
C PHE A 170 -10.74 -3.89 9.08
N GLU A 171 -10.73 -2.69 8.52
CA GLU A 171 -9.53 -2.21 7.85
C GLU A 171 -8.39 -2.14 8.86
N ALA A 172 -7.22 -2.66 8.50
CA ALA A 172 -6.08 -2.64 9.39
C ALA A 172 -4.76 -2.66 8.64
N VAL A 173 -3.76 -2.04 9.26
CA VAL A 173 -2.36 -2.09 8.85
C VAL A 173 -1.53 -2.76 9.93
N TRP A 174 -0.51 -3.50 9.51
CA TRP A 174 0.41 -4.19 10.41
C TRP A 174 1.40 -3.21 11.01
N VAL A 175 1.47 -3.19 12.34
CA VAL A 175 2.52 -2.50 13.09
C VAL A 175 3.75 -3.41 13.19
N THR A 176 3.55 -4.57 13.82
CA THR A 176 4.56 -5.62 14.01
C THR A 176 3.98 -6.95 13.50
N ASP A 177 4.70 -8.06 13.65
CA ASP A 177 4.15 -9.39 13.30
C ASP A 177 2.97 -9.84 14.18
N THR A 178 2.71 -9.14 15.29
CA THR A 178 1.70 -9.52 16.30
C THR A 178 0.71 -8.42 16.64
N VAL A 179 0.88 -7.22 16.06
CA VAL A 179 0.05 -6.05 16.32
C VAL A 179 -0.32 -5.40 15.01
N LEU A 180 -1.61 -5.11 14.85
CA LEU A 180 -2.16 -4.28 13.80
C LEU A 180 -2.84 -3.06 14.43
N ILE A 181 -2.99 -1.99 13.66
CA ILE A 181 -3.87 -0.87 13.99
C ILE A 181 -4.98 -0.86 12.96
N GLY A 182 -6.21 -0.77 13.44
CA GLY A 182 -7.38 -0.57 12.61
C GLY A 182 -8.22 0.60 13.10
N MET A 183 -9.26 0.91 12.34
CA MET A 183 -10.26 1.91 12.72
C MET A 183 -11.65 1.29 12.80
N ASP A 184 -12.40 1.76 13.78
CA ASP A 184 -13.83 1.49 13.94
C ASP A 184 -14.49 2.86 14.17
N ASP A 185 -15.19 3.36 13.15
CA ASP A 185 -15.71 4.73 13.10
C ASP A 185 -14.62 5.80 13.34
N LEU A 186 -14.59 6.42 14.54
CA LEU A 186 -13.59 7.42 14.94
C LEU A 186 -12.63 6.92 16.03
N GLU A 187 -12.67 5.63 16.36
CA GLU A 187 -11.77 5.01 17.33
C GLU A 187 -10.62 4.29 16.62
N LEU A 188 -9.40 4.53 17.10
CA LEU A 188 -8.26 3.68 16.78
C LEU A 188 -8.29 2.47 17.70
N LEU A 189 -8.02 1.29 17.13
CA LEU A 189 -7.89 0.08 17.91
C LEU A 189 -6.63 -0.69 17.55
N THR A 190 -6.01 -1.30 18.57
CA THR A 190 -5.02 -2.35 18.33
C THR A 190 -5.72 -3.67 18.09
N LEU A 191 -5.19 -4.44 17.16
CA LEU A 191 -5.72 -5.71 16.71
C LEU A 191 -4.62 -6.77 16.75
N HIS A 192 -5.00 -8.00 17.05
CA HIS A 192 -4.14 -9.15 16.87
C HIS A 192 -4.35 -9.76 15.48
N PRO A 193 -3.40 -10.57 14.98
CA PRO A 193 -3.52 -11.22 13.67
C PRO A 193 -4.78 -12.09 13.52
N ASP A 194 -5.31 -12.63 14.61
CA ASP A 194 -6.55 -13.42 14.61
C ASP A 194 -7.83 -12.56 14.55
N GLY A 195 -7.70 -11.24 14.53
CA GLY A 195 -8.81 -10.28 14.50
C GLY A 195 -9.33 -9.89 15.88
N SER A 196 -8.78 -10.44 16.97
CA SER A 196 -9.19 -10.03 18.32
C SER A 196 -8.73 -8.60 18.63
N THR A 197 -9.58 -7.83 19.30
CA THR A 197 -9.32 -6.42 19.62
C THR A 197 -8.55 -6.31 20.93
N GLY A 198 -7.47 -5.53 20.92
CA GLY A 198 -6.74 -5.10 22.10
C GLY A 198 -7.32 -3.82 22.69
N VAL A 199 -6.52 -2.76 22.70
CA VAL A 199 -6.85 -1.46 23.29
C VAL A 199 -7.57 -0.60 22.27
N ARG A 200 -8.60 0.13 22.72
CA ARG A 200 -9.27 1.18 21.96
C ARG A 200 -8.83 2.56 22.45
N PHE A 201 -8.65 3.48 21.51
CA PHE A 201 -8.26 4.86 21.75
C PHE A 201 -9.25 5.77 21.02
N ASP A 202 -10.03 6.53 21.80
CA ASP A 202 -10.83 7.63 21.28
C ASP A 202 -9.88 8.77 20.90
N LEU A 203 -9.90 9.16 19.62
CA LEU A 203 -9.08 10.24 19.11
C LEU A 203 -9.56 11.63 19.57
N GLY A 204 -10.81 11.75 20.03
CA GLY A 204 -11.40 13.03 20.43
C GLY A 204 -11.50 14.04 19.28
N ILE A 205 -11.38 13.57 18.03
CA ILE A 205 -11.47 14.42 16.83
C ILE A 205 -12.95 14.61 16.51
N PRO A 206 -13.45 15.86 16.39
CA PRO A 206 -14.85 16.11 16.06
C PRO A 206 -15.20 15.42 14.74
N SER A 207 -16.32 14.69 14.71
CA SER A 207 -16.84 14.03 13.52
C SER A 207 -17.07 15.04 12.39
N GLY A 208 -16.14 15.11 11.44
CA GLY A 208 -16.09 16.13 10.39
C GLY A 208 -15.72 15.62 9.00
N GLY A 209 -15.68 14.30 8.79
CA GLY A 209 -15.67 13.69 7.45
C GLY A 209 -14.33 13.70 6.70
N LEU A 210 -13.20 13.99 7.36
CA LEU A 210 -11.88 13.80 6.73
C LEU A 210 -11.38 12.37 6.97
N PRO A 211 -10.84 11.70 5.93
CA PRO A 211 -10.28 10.36 6.08
C PRO A 211 -9.05 10.41 7.00
N ILE A 212 -9.04 9.55 8.03
CA ILE A 212 -7.84 9.27 8.79
C ILE A 212 -7.02 8.26 7.99
N VAL A 213 -5.81 8.65 7.60
CA VAL A 213 -4.90 7.78 6.84
C VAL A 213 -3.94 7.11 7.82
N LEU A 214 -3.99 5.79 7.90
CA LEU A 214 -3.04 5.01 8.69
C LEU A 214 -1.72 4.90 7.92
N GLY A 215 -0.70 5.59 8.43
CA GLY A 215 0.65 5.57 7.89
C GLY A 215 1.47 4.34 8.35
N PRO A 216 2.74 4.25 7.91
CA PRO A 216 3.70 3.31 8.47
C PRO A 216 3.65 3.27 10.01
N PRO A 217 3.76 2.09 10.64
CA PRO A 217 4.31 2.01 11.98
C PRO A 217 5.79 2.37 11.96
N ASP A 218 6.27 2.92 13.08
CA ASP A 218 7.69 3.19 13.34
C ASP A 218 8.57 1.92 13.20
#